data_AF-A0A9N7RN50-F1
#
_entry.id   AF-A0A9N7RN50-F1
#
_cell.length_a   1.000
_cell.length_b   1.000
_cell.length_c   1.000
_cell.angle_alpha   90.00
_cell.angle_beta   90.00
_cell.angle_gamma   90.00
#
_symmetry.space_group_name_H-M   'P 1'
#
loop_
_entity.id
_entity.type
_entity.pdbx_description
1 polymer ?
#
loop_
_entity_poly.entity_id
_entity_poly.type
_entity_poly.pdbx_seq_one_letter_code
_entity_poly.pdbx_strand_id
1 'polypeptide(L)' 'GLIAAIRDLSPHAEHRNCARHVYMNWKKSYKGSALKSCFWRVVHSTHKAAYKEALEGMKA' A
#
# COMPACT_ATOMS: atom_id res chain seq x y z
N GLY A 1 9.14 1.97 19.70
CA GLY A 1 9.14 1.62 18.27
C GLY A 1 8.61 2.78 17.44
N LEU A 2 8.93 2.86 16.13
CA LEU A 2 8.65 4.04 15.30
C LEU A 2 7.18 4.49 15.34
N ILE A 3 6.22 3.57 15.19
CA ILE A 3 4.78 3.90 15.20
C ILE A 3 4.34 4.54 16.53
N ALA A 4 4.82 4.01 17.66
CA ALA A 4 4.50 4.57 18.97
C ALA A 4 5.07 5.98 19.12
N ALA A 5 6.33 6.19 18.72
CA ALA A 5 6.97 7.49 18.80
C ALA A 5 6.28 8.56 17.92
N ILE A 6 5.85 8.20 16.70
CA ILE A 6 5.12 9.15 15.84
C ILE A 6 3.75 9.47 16.45
N ARG A 7 3.04 8.49 17.02
CA ARG A 7 1.76 8.72 17.69
C ARG A 7 1.89 9.69 18.86
N ASP A 8 2.97 9.58 19.64
CA ASP A 8 3.16 10.40 20.83
C ASP A 8 3.65 11.81 20.48
N LEU A 9 4.52 11.94 19.48
CA LEU A 9 5.12 13.23 19.07
C LEU A 9 4.29 14.00 18.03
N SER A 10 3.49 13.31 17.22
CA SER A 10 2.73 13.88 16.11
C SER A 10 1.37 13.18 15.93
N PRO A 11 0.46 13.28 16.91
CA PRO A 11 -0.79 12.51 16.96
C PRO A 11 -1.76 12.80 15.79
N HIS A 12 -1.61 13.95 15.13
CA HIS A 12 -2.46 14.38 14.01
C HIS A 12 -1.88 14.11 12.63
N ALA A 13 -0.64 13.59 12.53
CA ALA A 13 -0.08 13.26 11.23
C ALA A 13 -0.79 12.04 10.64
N GLU A 14 -1.03 12.07 9.33
CA GLU A 14 -1.52 10.89 8.62
C GLU A 14 -0.39 9.84 8.57
N HIS A 15 -0.68 8.65 9.11
CA HIS A 15 0.27 7.54 9.11
C HIS A 15 -0.08 6.57 7.99
N ARG A 16 0.83 6.45 7.02
CA ARG A 16 0.72 5.48 5.92
C ARG A 16 2.01 4.70 5.74
N ASN A 17 1.89 3.42 5.44
CA ASN A 17 3.04 2.60 5.08
C ASN A 17 3.57 3.06 3.71
N CYS A 18 4.90 3.09 3.55
CA CYS A 18 5.51 3.35 2.26
C CYS A 18 5.20 2.17 1.32
N ALA A 19 4.55 2.46 0.17
CA ALA A 19 4.20 1.45 -0.83
C ALA A 19 5.40 0.60 -1.28
N ARG A 20 6.60 1.20 -1.35
CA ARG A 20 7.84 0.49 -1.66
C ARG A 20 8.13 -0.59 -0.63
N HIS A 21 8.03 -0.29 0.67
CA HIS A 21 8.29 -1.27 1.73
C HIS A 21 7.21 -2.36 1.77
N VAL A 22 5.94 -1.98 1.57
CA VAL A 22 4.84 -2.93 1.45
C VAL A 22 5.12 -3.90 0.30
N TYR A 23 5.46 -3.40 -0.89
CA TYR A 23 5.80 -4.23 -2.05
C TYR A 23 7.00 -5.14 -1.80
N MET A 24 8.08 -4.62 -1.20
CA MET A 24 9.29 -5.41 -0.93
C MET A 24 9.04 -6.57 0.05
N ASN A 25 8.12 -6.39 1.00
CA ASN A 25 7.70 -7.47 1.90
C ASN A 25 6.75 -8.43 1.17
N TRP A 26 5.77 -7.88 0.45
CA TRP A 26 4.75 -8.66 -0.26
C TRP A 26 5.34 -9.55 -1.37
N LYS A 27 6.27 -9.03 -2.18
CA LYS A 27 6.90 -9.77 -3.29
C LYS A 27 7.68 -11.02 -2.85
N LYS A 28 8.03 -11.12 -1.56
CA LYS A 28 8.69 -12.31 -1.01
C LYS A 28 7.74 -13.50 -1.00
N SER A 29 6.47 -13.25 -0.69
CA SER A 29 5.42 -14.27 -0.62
C SER A 29 4.65 -14.41 -1.93
N TYR A 30 4.49 -13.32 -2.68
CA TYR A 30 3.67 -13.27 -3.89
C TYR A 30 4.52 -12.87 -5.10
N LYS A 31 4.85 -13.85 -5.94
CA LYS A 31 5.68 -13.67 -7.14
C LYS A 31 4.80 -13.49 -8.37
N GLY A 32 5.27 -12.72 -9.35
CA GLY A 32 4.59 -12.55 -10.64
C GLY A 32 4.48 -11.10 -11.09
N SER A 33 4.64 -10.88 -12.40
CA SER A 33 4.53 -9.55 -13.01
C SER A 33 3.10 -9.01 -12.98
N ALA A 34 2.08 -9.87 -13.13
CA ALA A 34 0.67 -9.48 -13.06
C ALA A 34 0.31 -8.89 -11.69
N LEU A 35 0.67 -9.59 -10.62
CA LEU A 35 0.48 -9.14 -9.23
C LEU A 35 1.21 -7.83 -8.94
N LYS A 36 2.45 -7.69 -9.44
CA LYS A 36 3.18 -6.40 -9.38
C LYS A 36 2.39 -5.28 -10.06
N SER A 37 1.89 -5.50 -11.28
CA SER A 37 1.12 -4.50 -12.02
C SER A 37 -0.18 -4.12 -11.33
N CYS A 38 -0.92 -5.08 -10.75
CA CYS A 38 -2.11 -4.79 -9.95
C CYS A 38 -1.77 -3.96 -8.71
N PHE A 39 -0.73 -4.32 -7.97
CA PHE A 39 -0.27 -3.56 -6.80
C PHE A 39 0.04 -2.10 -7.14
N TRP A 40 0.83 -1.85 -8.20
CA TRP A 40 1.18 -0.47 -8.57
C TRP A 40 -0.01 0.33 -9.11
N ARG A 41 -1.00 -0.32 -9.72
CA ARG A 41 -2.26 0.33 -10.11
C ARG A 41 -3.03 0.86 -8.89
N VAL A 42 -3.09 0.07 -7.82
CA VAL A 42 -3.66 0.49 -6.53
C VAL A 42 -2.89 1.68 -5.97
N VAL A 43 -1.56 1.61 -5.93
CA VAL A 43 -0.70 2.68 -5.38
C VAL A 43 -0.81 3.99 -6.16
N HIS A 44 -0.98 3.93 -7.48
CA HIS A 44 -1.09 5.12 -8.33
C HIS A 44 -2.51 5.71 -8.40
N SER A 45 -3.48 5.12 -7.71
CA SER A 45 -4.85 5.64 -7.69
C SER A 45 -4.92 6.97 -6.95
N THR A 46 -5.40 8.01 -7.63
CA THR A 46 -5.45 9.39 -7.10
C THR A 46 -6.75 9.72 -6.36
N HIS A 47 -7.76 8.85 -6.45
CA HIS A 47 -9.09 9.06 -5.88
C HIS A 47 -9.70 7.73 -5.43
N LYS A 48 -10.65 7.82 -4.49
CA LYS A 48 -11.20 6.65 -3.78
C LYS A 48 -11.90 5.65 -4.71
N ALA A 49 -12.55 6.11 -5.78
CA ALA A 49 -13.24 5.24 -6.72
C ALA A 49 -12.25 4.32 -7.47
N ALA A 50 -11.23 4.89 -8.12
CA ALA A 50 -10.21 4.11 -8.80
C ALA A 50 -9.40 3.22 -7.85
N TYR A 51 -9.13 3.68 -6.62
CA TYR A 51 -8.46 2.85 -5.62
C TYR A 51 -9.26 1.58 -5.31
N LYS A 52 -10.58 1.69 -5.13
CA LYS A 52 -11.46 0.55 -4.88
C LYS A 52 -11.50 -0.40 -6.08
N GLU A 53 -11.65 0.13 -7.28
CA GLU A 53 -11.66 -0.68 -8.51
C GLU A 53 -10.34 -1.45 -8.70
N ALA A 54 -9.21 -0.77 -8.52
CA ALA A 54 -7.89 -1.39 -8.63
C ALA A 54 -7.67 -2.47 -7.55
N LEU A 55 -8.23 -2.30 -6.36
CA LEU A 55 -8.18 -3.31 -5.29
C LEU A 55 -9.02 -4.55 -5.63
N GLU A 56 -10.22 -4.39 -6.19
CA GLU A 56 -11.03 -5.53 -6.63
C GLU A 56 -10.29 -6.37 -7.68
N GLY A 57 -9.60 -5.71 -8.62
CA GLY A 57 -8.73 -6.37 -9.60
C GLY A 57 -7.53 -7.12 -9.01
N MET A 58 -7.23 -6.96 -7.71
CA MET A 58 -6.14 -7.66 -7.01
C MET A 58 -6.64 -8.84 -6.17
N LYS A 59 -7.96 -9.00 -5.99
CA LYS A 59 -8.60 -10.08 -5.21
C LYS A 59 -8.96 -11.32 -6.04
N ALA A 60 -8.81 -11.25 -7.36
CA ALA A 60 -9.13 -12.32 -8.30
C ALA A 60 -8.12 -13.48 -8.28
#